data_AF-A0A4Q0HXS5-F1
#
_entry.id   AF-A0A4Q0HXS5-F1
#
_cell.length_a   1.000
_cell.length_b   1.000
_cell.length_c   1.000
_cell.angle_alpha   90.00
_cell.angle_beta   90.00
_cell.angle_gamma   90.00
#
_symmetry.space_group_name_H-M   'P 1'
#
loop_
_entity.id
_entity.type
_entity.pdbx_description
1 polymer ?
#
loop_
_entity_poly.entity_id
_entity_poly.type
_entity_poly.pdbx_seq_one_letter_code
_entity_poly.pdbx_strand_id
1 'polypeptide(L)' 'MAINIDQVNAMETWFALRNDPTFISATPEERYETRLALADDLKQQGLINEGEWRELTEEAVAAYADELG' A
#
# COMPACT_ATOMS: atom_id res chain seq x y z
N MET A 1 3.33 20.64 13.83
CA MET A 1 3.11 19.32 13.20
C MET A 1 4.47 18.86 12.70
N ALA A 2 5.13 17.95 13.39
CA ALA A 2 6.36 17.36 12.87
C ALA A 2 5.92 16.27 11.89
N ILE A 3 6.04 16.54 10.60
CA ILE A 3 5.91 15.46 9.62
C ILE A 3 7.13 14.56 9.90
N ASN A 4 6.89 13.36 10.42
CA ASN A 4 7.95 12.40 10.69
C ASN A 4 8.59 12.05 9.35
N ILE A 5 9.92 12.12 9.28
CA ILE A 5 10.68 11.81 8.06
C ILE A 5 10.34 10.39 7.56
N ASP A 6 10.10 9.44 8.46
CA ASP A 6 9.60 8.11 8.13
C ASP A 6 8.25 8.13 7.40
N GLN A 7 7.33 9.01 7.79
CA GLN A 7 6.03 9.15 7.12
C GLN A 7 6.20 9.64 5.68
N VAL A 8 7.10 10.61 5.48
CA VAL A 8 7.42 11.11 4.13
C VAL A 8 8.04 10.00 3.29
N ASN A 9 9.00 9.27 3.86
CA ASN A 9 9.72 8.21 3.15
C ASN A 9 8.79 7.05 2.75
N ALA A 10 7.85 6.70 3.62
CA ALA A 10 6.87 5.66 3.33
C ALA A 10 5.80 6.12 2.33
N MET A 11 5.35 7.39 2.38
CA MET A 11 4.48 7.95 1.33
C MET A 11 5.21 8.05 -0.01
N GLU A 12 6.50 8.38 -0.04
CA GLU A 12 7.32 8.35 -1.25
C GLU A 12 7.44 6.93 -1.81
N THR A 13 7.64 5.94 -0.96
CA THR A 13 7.68 4.52 -1.36
C THR A 13 6.34 4.09 -1.97
N TRP A 14 5.22 4.50 -1.36
CA TRP A 14 3.89 4.27 -1.91
C TRP A 14 3.68 4.94 -3.27
N PHE A 15 4.12 6.18 -3.41
CA PHE A 15 4.00 6.92 -4.66
C PHE A 15 4.89 6.34 -5.75
N ALA A 16 6.12 5.92 -5.41
CA ALA A 16 7.05 5.27 -6.31
C ALA A 16 6.49 3.94 -6.81
N LEU A 17 5.95 3.12 -5.89
CA LEU A 17 5.29 1.86 -6.22
C LEU A 17 4.14 2.06 -7.22
N ARG A 18 3.30 3.07 -7.00
CA ARG A 18 2.14 3.33 -7.86
C ARG A 18 2.53 3.83 -9.25
N ASN A 19 3.73 4.40 -9.40
CA ASN A 19 4.31 4.81 -10.69
C ASN A 19 5.23 3.74 -11.29
N ASP A 20 5.48 2.64 -10.58
CA ASP A 20 6.38 1.62 -11.05
C ASP A 20 5.74 0.85 -12.22
N PRO A 21 6.37 0.84 -13.41
CA PRO A 21 5.81 0.16 -14.57
C PRO A 21 5.70 -1.35 -14.35
N THR A 22 6.54 -1.93 -13.49
CA THR A 22 6.45 -3.34 -13.09
C THR A 22 5.17 -3.56 -12.31
N PHE A 23 4.86 -2.72 -11.31
CA PHE A 23 3.60 -2.76 -10.57
C PHE A 23 2.37 -2.54 -11.48
N ILE A 24 2.45 -1.60 -12.43
CA ILE A 24 1.37 -1.35 -13.39
C ILE A 24 1.20 -2.52 -14.37
N SER A 25 2.26 -3.22 -14.74
CA SER A 25 2.20 -4.40 -15.63
C SER A 25 1.98 -5.73 -14.91
N ALA A 26 2.14 -5.73 -13.58
CA ALA A 26 2.03 -6.90 -12.73
C ALA A 26 0.62 -7.47 -12.73
N THR A 27 0.52 -8.75 -12.39
CA THR A 27 -0.78 -9.42 -12.23
C THR A 27 -1.57 -8.76 -11.10
N PRO A 28 -2.91 -8.86 -11.11
CA PRO A 28 -3.73 -8.38 -10.01
C PRO A 28 -3.29 -8.98 -8.65
N GLU A 29 -2.79 -10.23 -8.63
CA GLU A 29 -2.20 -10.86 -7.43
C GLU A 29 -0.96 -10.12 -6.93
N GLU A 30 0.02 -9.89 -7.80
CA GLU A 30 1.24 -9.19 -7.42
C GLU A 30 0.97 -7.74 -6.98
N ARG A 31 0.03 -7.05 -7.63
CA ARG A 31 -0.38 -5.71 -7.20
C ARG A 31 -1.04 -5.72 -5.82
N TYR A 32 -1.85 -6.74 -5.56
CA TYR A 32 -2.49 -6.93 -4.27
C TYR A 32 -1.46 -7.22 -3.16
N GLU A 33 -0.58 -8.20 -3.38
CA GLU A 33 0.49 -8.54 -2.43
C GLU A 33 1.39 -7.34 -2.13
N THR A 34 1.75 -6.56 -3.16
CA THR A 34 2.64 -5.42 -2.97
C THR A 34 1.96 -4.26 -2.23
N ARG A 35 0.65 -4.02 -2.46
CA ARG A 35 -0.14 -3.05 -1.65
C ARG A 35 -0.24 -3.48 -0.19
N LEU A 36 -0.44 -4.78 0.06
CA LEU A 36 -0.50 -5.38 1.39
C LEU A 36 0.84 -5.24 2.13
N ALA A 37 1.94 -5.60 1.47
CA ALA A 37 3.28 -5.51 2.04
C ALA A 37 3.61 -4.07 2.45
N LEU A 38 3.24 -3.11 1.61
CA LEU A 38 3.45 -1.70 1.88
C LEU A 38 2.56 -1.17 3.02
N ALA A 39 1.31 -1.63 3.11
CA ALA A 39 0.44 -1.31 4.25
C ALA A 39 1.01 -1.90 5.56
N ASP A 40 1.48 -3.14 5.55
CA ASP A 40 2.11 -3.77 6.72
C ASP A 40 3.37 -3.02 7.15
N ASP A 41 4.19 -2.59 6.20
CA ASP A 41 5.39 -1.78 6.44
C ASP A 41 5.04 -0.43 7.09
N LEU A 42 4.01 0.27 6.59
CA LEU A 42 3.48 1.50 7.21
C LEU A 42 3.00 1.27 8.65
N LYS A 43 2.36 0.11 8.93
CA LYS A 43 1.92 -0.27 10.27
C LYS A 43 3.11 -0.57 11.19
N GLN A 44 4.11 -1.31 10.69
CA GLN A 44 5.33 -1.64 11.45
C GLN A 44 6.16 -0.40 11.80
N GLN A 45 6.20 0.58 10.89
CA GLN A 45 6.83 1.88 11.15
C GLN A 45 6.02 2.77 12.11
N GLY A 46 4.80 2.36 12.49
CA GLY A 46 3.91 3.12 13.38
C GLY A 46 3.34 4.39 12.73
N LEU A 47 3.33 4.44 11.39
CA LEU A 47 2.86 5.59 10.61
C LEU A 47 1.35 5.61 10.45
N ILE A 48 0.76 4.42 10.39
CA ILE A 48 -0.69 4.21 10.39
C ILE A 48 -1.07 3.31 11.57
N ASN A 49 -2.26 3.51 12.10
CA ASN A 49 -2.80 2.63 13.13
C ASN A 49 -3.48 1.39 12.52
N GLU A 50 -3.84 0.43 13.37
CA GLU A 50 -4.44 -0.83 12.92
C GLU A 50 -5.77 -0.66 12.17
N GLY A 51 -6.54 0.38 12.50
CA GLY A 51 -7.77 0.72 11.79
C GLY A 51 -7.49 1.16 10.36
N GLU A 52 -6.58 2.13 10.18
CA GLU A 52 -6.16 2.62 8.86
C GLU A 52 -5.53 1.51 8.00
N TRP A 53 -4.70 0.66 8.61
CA TRP A 53 -4.12 -0.50 7.93
C TRP A 53 -5.18 -1.46 7.40
N ARG A 54 -6.20 -1.72 8.22
CA ARG A 54 -7.29 -2.61 7.86
C ARG A 54 -8.14 -2.02 6.73
N GLU A 55 -8.44 -0.73 6.76
CA GLU A 55 -9.15 -0.05 5.67
C GLU A 55 -8.37 -0.11 4.34
N LEU A 56 -7.06 0.14 4.37
CA LEU A 56 -6.19 0.03 3.19
C LEU A 56 -6.14 -1.39 2.63
N THR A 57 -6.11 -2.38 3.52
CA THR A 57 -6.11 -3.80 3.14
C THR A 57 -7.45 -4.21 2.54
N GLU A 58 -8.58 -3.80 3.13
CA GLU A 58 -9.92 -4.07 2.63
C GLU A 58 -10.15 -3.40 1.26
N GLU A 59 -9.66 -2.17 1.05
CA GLU A 59 -9.67 -1.51 -0.27
C GLU A 59 -8.86 -2.30 -1.30
N ALA A 60 -7.65 -2.76 -0.93
CA ALA A 60 -6.82 -3.55 -1.82
C ALA A 60 -7.48 -4.89 -2.20
N VAL A 61 -8.14 -5.57 -1.25
CA VAL A 61 -8.91 -6.80 -1.49
C VAL A 61 -10.07 -6.53 -2.44
N ALA A 62 -10.84 -5.47 -2.19
CA ALA A 62 -12.00 -5.12 -2.99
C ALA A 62 -11.60 -4.79 -4.44
N ALA A 63 -10.53 -4.00 -4.62
CA ALA A 63 -9.99 -3.69 -5.94
C ALA A 63 -9.49 -4.95 -6.67
N TYR A 64 -8.79 -5.83 -5.96
CA TYR A 64 -8.33 -7.10 -6.52
C TYR A 64 -9.50 -8.01 -6.94
N ALA A 65 -10.56 -8.09 -6.12
CA ALA A 65 -11.75 -8.86 -6.43
C ALA A 65 -12.53 -8.29 -7.63
N ASP A 66 -12.57 -6.96 -7.79
CA ASP A 66 -13.18 -6.28 -8.93
C ASP A 66 -12.38 -6.51 -10.23
N GLU A 67 -11.04 -6.47 -10.16
CA GLU A 67 -10.15 -6.73 -11.31
C GLU A 67 -10.17 -8.20 -11.80
N LEU A 68 -10.64 -9.13 -10.97
CA LEU A 68 -10.79 -10.55 -11.30
C LEU A 68 -12.20 -10.94 -11.78
N GLY A 69 -13.16 -10.02 -11.70
CA GLY A 69 -14.58 -10.23 -11.99
C GLY A 69 -14.96 -10.13 -13.45
#